data_AF-A0A1C5MPD4-F1
#
_entry.id   AF-A0A1C5MPD4-F1
#
_cell.length_a   1.000
_cell.length_b   1.000
_cell.length_c   1.000
_cell.angle_alpha   90.00
_cell.angle_beta   90.00
_cell.angle_gamma   90.00
#
_symmetry.space_group_name_H-M   'P 1'
#
loop_
_entity.id
_entity.type
_entity.pdbx_description
1 polymer ?
#
loop_
_entity_poly.entity_id
_entity_poly.type
_entity_poly.pdbx_seq_one_letter_code
_entity_poly.pdbx_strand_id
1 'polypeptide(L)'
;MLLKEIAVQLMEHLCSHNWHGYSQYSRWGDGEGTCDIAINGKVYKLEQGDRDCSSAIISAFEAAGISCGGATYTGNMRSCMTGTGNFKWHPMSDGYIAQRGDVYLNEANHTAMCTSAVPDMLAEFSVSETGGIDGVEGDQTGYESYIHSYYDYPWDGILECICTDTDGKSTAGNDTGTTYTVQAGDTLSGIAQRFNTTYQKIAQINGISNPNVIYPGQVLKV
;
A
#
# COMPACT_ATOMS: atom_id res chain seq x y z
N MET A 1 0.04 15.76 -1.32
CA MET A 1 -0.17 14.41 -0.79
C MET A 1 0.83 13.50 -1.49
N LEU A 2 1.50 12.60 -0.77
CA LEU A 2 2.49 11.69 -1.36
C LEU A 2 1.80 10.76 -2.37
N LEU A 3 2.48 10.40 -3.47
CA LEU A 3 1.91 9.49 -4.47
C LEU A 3 1.51 8.13 -3.87
N LYS A 4 2.27 7.64 -2.89
CA LYS A 4 1.93 6.41 -2.18
C LYS A 4 0.55 6.46 -1.52
N GLU A 5 0.15 7.62 -0.96
CA GLU A 5 -1.16 7.75 -0.31
C GLU A 5 -2.29 7.77 -1.34
N ILE A 6 -2.02 8.29 -2.54
CA ILE A 6 -2.97 8.23 -3.66
C ILE A 6 -3.15 6.76 -4.07
N ALA A 7 -2.05 6.01 -4.25
CA ALA A 7 -2.11 4.60 -4.60
C ALA A 7 -2.90 3.78 -3.57
N VAL A 8 -2.72 4.05 -2.27
CA VAL A 8 -3.50 3.36 -1.24
C VAL A 8 -4.98 3.71 -1.32
N GLN A 9 -5.36 4.99 -1.50
CA GLN A 9 -6.77 5.36 -1.65
C GLN A 9 -7.41 4.76 -2.91
N LEU A 10 -6.63 4.60 -3.98
CA LEU A 10 -7.07 3.91 -5.19
C LEU A 10 -7.26 2.41 -4.93
N MET A 11 -6.35 1.77 -4.19
CA MET A 11 -6.49 0.37 -3.78
C MET A 11 -7.70 0.16 -2.85
N GLU A 12 -7.91 1.07 -1.90
CA GLU A 12 -9.08 1.05 -1.02
C GLU A 12 -10.38 1.18 -1.82
N HIS A 13 -10.39 2.04 -2.85
CA HIS A 13 -11.52 2.14 -3.77
C HIS A 13 -11.77 0.82 -4.51
N LEU A 14 -10.71 0.20 -5.04
CA LEU A 14 -10.81 -1.09 -5.73
C LEU A 14 -11.45 -2.17 -4.84
N CYS A 15 -11.09 -2.23 -3.55
CA CYS A 15 -11.62 -3.21 -2.60
C CYS A 15 -12.98 -2.86 -1.97
N SER A 16 -13.54 -1.67 -2.23
CA SER A 16 -14.78 -1.21 -1.59
C SER A 16 -15.92 -0.96 -2.56
N HIS A 17 -15.76 -1.30 -3.84
CA HIS A 17 -16.76 -1.09 -4.89
C HIS A 17 -17.00 -2.37 -5.68
N ASN A 18 -18.28 -2.69 -5.88
CA ASN A 18 -18.72 -3.90 -6.59
C ASN A 18 -18.49 -3.84 -8.12
N TRP A 19 -17.64 -2.93 -8.61
CA TRP A 19 -17.26 -2.83 -10.02
C TRP A 19 -15.95 -3.55 -10.33
N HIS A 20 -15.30 -4.12 -9.31
CA HIS A 20 -14.02 -4.80 -9.43
C HIS A 20 -14.07 -6.15 -8.73
N GLY A 21 -14.07 -7.24 -9.50
CA GLY A 21 -14.02 -8.61 -9.01
C GLY A 21 -12.65 -9.25 -9.22
N TYR A 22 -12.56 -10.57 -8.98
CA TYR A 22 -11.32 -11.33 -9.12
C TYR A 22 -11.30 -12.21 -10.38
N SER A 23 -10.33 -11.99 -11.27
CA SER A 23 -10.07 -12.88 -12.41
C SER A 23 -8.58 -12.97 -12.74
N GLN A 24 -8.10 -14.20 -12.98
CA GLN A 24 -6.75 -14.45 -13.48
C GLN A 24 -6.66 -14.41 -15.02
N TYR A 25 -7.80 -14.37 -15.72
CA TYR A 25 -7.83 -14.24 -17.18
C TYR A 25 -8.01 -12.78 -17.59
N SER A 26 -8.97 -12.11 -16.93
CA SER A 26 -9.29 -10.71 -17.11
C SER A 26 -8.59 -9.88 -16.05
N ARG A 27 -7.31 -9.60 -16.30
CA ARG A 27 -6.42 -9.06 -15.25
C ARG A 27 -6.40 -7.54 -15.20
N TRP A 28 -6.84 -6.80 -16.22
CA TRP A 28 -6.55 -5.36 -16.33
C TRP A 28 -7.76 -4.45 -16.30
N GLY A 29 -8.87 -4.89 -15.71
CA GLY A 29 -10.13 -4.15 -15.81
C GLY A 29 -10.66 -4.24 -17.24
N ASP A 30 -11.23 -5.40 -17.57
CA ASP A 30 -11.81 -5.70 -18.88
C ASP A 30 -13.24 -5.19 -19.07
N GLY A 31 -13.75 -4.42 -18.10
CA GLY A 31 -15.08 -3.84 -18.11
C GLY A 31 -15.24 -2.70 -19.10
N GLU A 32 -16.49 -2.41 -19.48
CA GLU A 32 -16.79 -1.23 -20.31
C GLU A 32 -16.81 0.04 -19.45
N GLY A 33 -15.65 0.70 -19.29
CA GLY A 33 -15.58 2.08 -18.80
C GLY A 33 -14.50 2.33 -17.75
N THR A 34 -14.51 3.54 -17.18
CA THR A 34 -13.58 3.96 -16.13
C THR A 34 -14.34 4.44 -14.89
N CYS A 35 -13.74 4.19 -13.74
CA CYS A 35 -14.12 4.77 -12.45
C CYS A 35 -13.32 6.06 -12.25
N ASP A 36 -14.03 7.18 -12.15
CA ASP A 36 -13.44 8.49 -11.86
C ASP A 36 -13.40 8.72 -10.35
N ILE A 37 -12.20 8.68 -9.80
CA ILE A 37 -11.96 8.74 -8.35
C ILE A 37 -11.38 10.10 -8.02
N ALA A 38 -12.16 10.94 -7.34
CA ALA A 38 -11.74 12.28 -6.94
C ALA A 38 -10.98 12.23 -5.61
N ILE A 39 -9.66 12.44 -5.67
CA ILE A 39 -8.78 12.51 -4.50
C ILE A 39 -8.19 13.92 -4.43
N ASN A 40 -8.52 14.67 -3.37
CA ASN A 40 -8.06 16.05 -3.15
C ASN A 40 -8.29 16.98 -4.35
N GLY A 41 -9.41 16.83 -5.06
CA GLY A 41 -9.77 17.67 -6.21
C GLY A 41 -9.08 17.30 -7.53
N LYS A 42 -8.22 16.28 -7.56
CA LYS A 42 -7.73 15.64 -8.79
C LYS A 42 -8.50 14.35 -9.05
N VAL A 43 -8.86 14.12 -10.31
CA VAL A 43 -9.53 12.89 -10.75
C VAL A 43 -8.47 11.89 -11.22
N TYR A 44 -8.57 10.68 -10.70
CA TYR A 44 -7.79 9.51 -11.07
C TYR A 44 -8.70 8.50 -11.74
N LYS A 45 -8.20 7.80 -12.76
CA LYS A 45 -8.98 6.87 -13.55
C LYS A 45 -8.48 5.45 -13.33
N LEU A 46 -9.40 4.54 -13.04
CA LEU A 46 -9.17 3.09 -13.06
C LEU A 46 -10.19 2.48 -14.01
N GLU A 47 -9.78 1.51 -14.82
CA GLU A 47 -10.71 0.77 -15.68
C GLU A 47 -11.69 -0.06 -14.82
N GLN A 48 -12.96 -0.17 -15.24
CA GLN A 48 -13.90 -1.12 -14.63
C GLN A 48 -13.50 -2.55 -14.96
N GLY A 49 -14.05 -3.54 -14.26
CA GLY A 49 -13.75 -4.94 -14.53
C GLY A 49 -12.80 -5.59 -13.54
N ASP A 50 -12.54 -6.86 -13.82
CA ASP A 50 -11.88 -7.75 -12.89
C ASP A 50 -10.36 -7.62 -12.94
N ARG A 51 -9.75 -8.08 -11.84
CA ARG A 51 -8.32 -7.99 -11.59
C ARG A 51 -7.84 -9.21 -10.83
N ASP A 52 -6.55 -9.46 -10.84
CA ASP A 52 -5.95 -10.36 -9.86
C ASP A 52 -5.18 -9.58 -8.78
N CYS A 53 -4.59 -10.32 -7.84
CA CYS A 53 -3.82 -9.77 -6.73
C CYS A 53 -2.78 -8.74 -7.20
N SER A 54 -2.02 -9.08 -8.24
CA SER A 54 -0.93 -8.25 -8.74
C SER A 54 -1.40 -7.08 -9.57
N SER A 55 -2.38 -7.29 -10.45
CA SER A 55 -2.84 -6.26 -11.36
C SER A 55 -3.66 -5.19 -10.66
N ALA A 56 -4.34 -5.50 -9.56
CA ALA A 56 -4.96 -4.51 -8.68
C ALA A 56 -3.94 -3.54 -8.09
N ILE A 57 -2.87 -4.08 -7.51
CA ILE A 57 -1.80 -3.27 -6.93
C ILE A 57 -1.08 -2.45 -8.01
N ILE A 58 -0.77 -3.06 -9.16
CA ILE A 58 -0.11 -2.39 -10.27
C ILE A 58 -1.01 -1.27 -10.82
N SER A 59 -2.31 -1.51 -10.99
CA SER A 59 -3.28 -0.51 -11.45
C SER A 59 -3.32 0.68 -10.50
N ALA A 60 -3.36 0.43 -9.19
CA ALA A 60 -3.40 1.48 -8.17
C ALA A 60 -2.15 2.36 -8.20
N PHE A 61 -0.95 1.77 -8.32
CA PHE A 61 0.29 2.52 -8.43
C PHE A 61 0.42 3.29 -9.75
N GLU A 62 0.17 2.65 -10.89
CA GLU A 62 0.30 3.29 -12.20
C GLU A 62 -0.71 4.44 -12.36
N ALA A 63 -1.95 4.26 -11.89
CA ALA A 63 -2.95 5.33 -11.87
C ALA A 63 -2.55 6.47 -10.92
N ALA A 64 -1.90 6.18 -9.79
CA ALA A 64 -1.31 7.21 -8.94
C ALA A 64 -0.12 7.94 -9.60
N GLY A 65 0.47 7.36 -10.66
CA GLY A 65 1.66 7.90 -11.34
C GLY A 65 2.98 7.31 -10.83
N ILE A 66 2.94 6.18 -10.13
CA ILE A 66 4.12 5.44 -9.66
C ILE A 66 4.35 4.28 -10.62
N SER A 67 5.41 4.36 -11.42
CA SER A 67 5.72 3.29 -12.37
C SER A 67 6.12 2.01 -11.65
N CYS A 68 5.54 0.89 -12.07
CA CYS A 68 5.84 -0.47 -11.63
C CYS A 68 6.83 -1.18 -12.57
N GLY A 69 7.39 -0.49 -13.56
CA GLY A 69 8.48 -1.00 -14.40
C GLY A 69 8.08 -2.14 -15.32
N GLY A 70 6.81 -2.18 -15.73
CA GLY A 70 6.28 -3.25 -16.58
C GLY A 70 6.03 -4.57 -15.83
N ALA A 71 5.91 -4.53 -14.50
CA ALA A 71 5.40 -5.65 -13.74
C ALA A 71 4.02 -6.06 -14.27
N THR A 72 3.77 -7.36 -14.34
CA THR A 72 2.51 -7.90 -14.86
C THR A 72 1.96 -9.05 -14.03
N TYR A 73 2.74 -9.67 -13.15
CA TYR A 73 2.30 -10.73 -12.24
C TYR A 73 3.24 -10.84 -11.03
N THR A 74 2.82 -11.51 -9.96
CA THR A 74 3.59 -11.62 -8.70
C THR A 74 5.07 -11.98 -8.90
N GLY A 75 5.37 -12.95 -9.76
CA GLY A 75 6.74 -13.44 -10.00
C GLY A 75 7.69 -12.48 -10.73
N ASN A 76 7.20 -11.36 -11.28
CA ASN A 76 8.07 -10.30 -11.82
C ASN A 76 7.98 -8.97 -11.09
N MET A 77 7.05 -8.81 -10.13
CA MET A 77 6.84 -7.57 -9.39
C MET A 77 8.12 -7.06 -8.73
N ARG A 78 8.82 -7.90 -7.95
CA ARG A 78 10.05 -7.46 -7.27
C ARG A 78 11.08 -6.88 -8.24
N SER A 79 11.42 -7.63 -9.29
CA SER A 79 12.46 -7.24 -10.25
C SER A 79 12.07 -5.96 -11.00
N CYS A 80 10.86 -5.92 -11.55
CA CYS A 80 10.36 -4.77 -12.30
C CYS A 80 10.20 -3.51 -11.43
N MET A 81 9.56 -3.64 -10.26
CA MET A 81 9.24 -2.51 -9.40
C MET A 81 10.50 -1.93 -8.76
N THR A 82 11.41 -2.76 -8.25
CA THR A 82 12.71 -2.25 -7.72
C THR A 82 13.58 -1.65 -8.81
N GLY A 83 13.50 -2.17 -10.05
CA GLY A 83 14.21 -1.62 -11.21
C GLY A 83 13.83 -0.18 -11.57
N THR A 84 12.66 0.30 -11.13
CA THR A 84 12.24 1.69 -11.35
C THR A 84 12.92 2.70 -10.42
N GLY A 85 13.47 2.23 -9.29
CA GLY A 85 13.92 3.10 -8.20
C GLY A 85 12.80 3.69 -7.33
N ASN A 86 11.51 3.40 -7.63
CA ASN A 86 10.38 3.83 -6.80
C ASN A 86 10.13 2.91 -5.60
N PHE A 87 10.70 1.70 -5.63
CA PHE A 87 10.47 0.66 -4.63
C PHE A 87 11.79 0.10 -4.10
N LYS A 88 11.79 -0.23 -2.81
CA LYS A 88 12.88 -0.93 -2.13
C LYS A 88 12.39 -2.29 -1.64
N TRP A 89 13.20 -3.32 -1.86
CA TRP A 89 12.89 -4.67 -1.39
C TRP A 89 13.42 -4.92 0.02
N HIS A 90 12.58 -5.49 0.88
CA HIS A 90 12.93 -6.00 2.20
C HIS A 90 12.47 -7.46 2.31
N PRO A 91 13.38 -8.45 2.30
CA PRO A 91 13.05 -9.83 2.67
C PRO A 91 12.36 -9.89 4.04
N MET A 92 11.48 -10.87 4.26
CA MET A 92 10.86 -11.04 5.59
C MET A 92 11.89 -11.26 6.72
N SER A 93 13.08 -11.77 6.39
CA SER A 93 14.19 -11.94 7.33
C SER A 93 14.75 -10.65 7.91
N ASP A 94 14.50 -9.51 7.27
CA ASP A 94 15.14 -8.24 7.64
C ASP A 94 14.41 -7.53 8.80
N GLY A 95 13.25 -8.05 9.22
CA GLY A 95 12.46 -7.49 10.31
C GLY A 95 11.85 -6.13 9.98
N TYR A 96 11.82 -5.75 8.70
CA TYR A 96 11.14 -4.56 8.22
C TYR A 96 9.64 -4.70 8.49
N ILE A 97 9.04 -3.66 9.06
CA ILE A 97 7.61 -3.59 9.36
C ILE A 97 6.96 -2.76 8.25
N ALA A 98 5.99 -3.35 7.55
CA ALA A 98 5.28 -2.67 6.48
C ALA A 98 4.64 -1.38 6.98
N GLN A 99 4.70 -0.36 6.14
CA GLN A 99 3.98 0.89 6.31
C GLN A 99 2.83 0.95 5.30
N ARG A 100 1.86 1.84 5.57
CA ARG A 100 0.79 2.12 4.61
C ARG A 100 1.39 2.49 3.24
N GLY A 101 0.96 1.78 2.20
CA GLY A 101 1.45 1.89 0.83
C GLY A 101 2.56 0.91 0.45
N ASP A 102 3.07 0.13 1.40
CA ASP A 102 3.99 -0.97 1.12
C ASP A 102 3.21 -2.21 0.66
N VAL A 103 3.90 -3.13 -0.02
CA VAL A 103 3.28 -4.33 -0.60
C VAL A 103 3.95 -5.58 -0.06
N TYR A 104 3.17 -6.44 0.60
CA TYR A 104 3.58 -7.80 0.90
C TYR A 104 3.55 -8.63 -0.38
N LEU A 105 4.64 -9.34 -0.67
CA LEU A 105 4.77 -10.13 -1.89
C LEU A 105 5.22 -11.56 -1.56
N ASN A 106 4.46 -12.52 -2.06
CA ASN A 106 4.89 -13.88 -2.33
C ASN A 106 5.04 -14.00 -3.86
N GLU A 107 6.27 -14.15 -4.35
CA GLU A 107 6.59 -14.13 -5.78
C GLU A 107 5.95 -15.31 -6.54
N ALA A 108 5.51 -16.35 -5.84
CA ALA A 108 4.87 -17.50 -6.45
C ALA A 108 3.34 -17.36 -6.58
N ASN A 109 2.66 -16.77 -5.60
CA ASN A 109 1.22 -17.00 -5.44
C ASN A 109 0.38 -15.75 -5.16
N HIS A 110 0.88 -14.77 -4.41
CA HIS A 110 0.00 -13.73 -3.87
C HIS A 110 0.70 -12.41 -3.54
N THR A 111 -0.07 -11.33 -3.53
CA THR A 111 0.40 -10.01 -3.14
C THR A 111 -0.73 -9.19 -2.54
N ALA A 112 -0.40 -8.36 -1.55
CA ALA A 112 -1.35 -7.55 -0.81
C ALA A 112 -0.74 -6.19 -0.43
N MET A 113 -1.54 -5.13 -0.49
CA MET A 113 -1.09 -3.79 -0.11
C MET A 113 -1.41 -3.52 1.36
N CYS A 114 -0.42 -3.06 2.12
CA CYS A 114 -0.62 -2.57 3.48
C CYS A 114 -1.39 -1.24 3.43
N THR A 115 -2.61 -1.21 3.98
CA THR A 115 -3.42 0.01 4.10
C THR A 115 -3.27 0.65 5.48
N SER A 116 -2.88 -0.08 6.50
CA SER A 116 -2.59 0.50 7.81
C SER A 116 -1.55 -0.36 8.48
N ALA A 117 -0.61 0.25 9.21
CA ALA A 117 0.35 -0.48 10.03
C ALA A 117 -0.16 -0.74 11.46
N VAL A 118 -1.17 0.03 11.93
CA VAL A 118 -1.77 -0.11 13.26
C VAL A 118 -3.29 0.19 13.22
N PRO A 119 -4.18 -0.83 13.28
CA PRO A 119 -3.85 -2.25 13.13
C PRO A 119 -3.23 -2.53 11.75
N ASP A 120 -2.44 -3.61 11.63
CA ASP A 120 -1.93 -4.03 10.33
C ASP A 120 -3.09 -4.52 9.47
N MET A 121 -3.33 -3.84 8.35
CA MET A 121 -4.46 -4.08 7.45
C MET A 121 -3.96 -4.28 6.04
N LEU A 122 -4.50 -5.28 5.36
CA LEU A 122 -4.18 -5.65 3.99
C LEU A 122 -5.39 -5.42 3.08
N ALA A 123 -5.17 -4.70 1.98
CA ALA A 123 -6.08 -4.68 0.84
C ALA A 123 -5.56 -5.65 -0.23
N GLU A 124 -6.40 -6.59 -0.64
CA GLU A 124 -6.01 -7.66 -1.56
C GLU A 124 -7.16 -8.13 -2.43
N PHE A 125 -6.78 -8.80 -3.51
CA PHE A 125 -7.63 -9.51 -4.46
C PHE A 125 -7.17 -10.97 -4.41
N SER A 126 -8.00 -11.91 -3.94
CA SER A 126 -7.49 -13.19 -3.41
C SER A 126 -8.04 -14.45 -4.12
N VAL A 127 -9.36 -14.59 -4.25
CA VAL A 127 -9.99 -15.82 -4.76
C VAL A 127 -11.31 -15.49 -5.47
N SER A 128 -11.62 -16.15 -6.60
CA SER A 128 -12.95 -16.03 -7.24
C SER A 128 -14.00 -16.88 -6.53
N GLU A 129 -15.28 -16.50 -6.66
CA GLU A 129 -16.42 -16.99 -5.87
C GLU A 129 -16.69 -18.50 -5.88
N THR A 130 -16.02 -19.26 -6.75
CA THR A 130 -16.14 -20.73 -6.83
C THR A 130 -14.97 -21.48 -6.17
N GLY A 131 -14.04 -20.76 -5.53
CA GLY A 131 -12.70 -21.28 -5.27
C GLY A 131 -11.87 -21.41 -6.56
N GLY A 132 -12.27 -20.66 -7.59
CA GLY A 132 -11.75 -20.72 -8.94
C GLY A 132 -10.87 -19.52 -9.30
N ILE A 133 -10.67 -19.34 -10.61
CA ILE A 133 -9.74 -18.35 -11.19
C ILE A 133 -10.46 -17.32 -12.07
N ASP A 134 -11.79 -17.33 -12.07
CA ASP A 134 -12.66 -16.48 -12.91
C ASP A 134 -14.06 -16.34 -12.29
N GLY A 135 -14.71 -15.19 -12.52
CA GLY A 135 -16.01 -14.80 -11.97
C GLY A 135 -16.85 -14.02 -13.00
N VAL A 136 -17.91 -13.35 -12.56
CA VAL A 136 -18.62 -12.35 -13.38
C VAL A 136 -18.16 -10.97 -12.90
N GLU A 137 -17.98 -10.04 -13.85
CA GLU A 137 -17.48 -8.69 -13.58
C GLU A 137 -18.03 -8.05 -12.30
N GLY A 138 -17.10 -7.61 -11.45
CA GLY A 138 -17.38 -6.93 -10.19
C GLY A 138 -17.40 -7.87 -8.98
N ASP A 139 -17.14 -7.32 -7.79
CA ASP A 139 -17.20 -8.11 -6.55
C ASP A 139 -18.65 -8.46 -6.20
N GLN A 140 -19.01 -9.74 -6.38
CA GLN A 140 -20.38 -10.21 -6.19
C GLN A 140 -20.65 -10.73 -4.77
N THR A 141 -19.60 -10.99 -3.99
CA THR A 141 -19.68 -11.64 -2.67
C THR A 141 -19.07 -10.84 -1.52
N GLY A 142 -18.30 -9.80 -1.78
CA GLY A 142 -17.56 -9.08 -0.74
C GLY A 142 -16.21 -9.72 -0.38
N TYR A 143 -15.80 -10.77 -1.09
CA TYR A 143 -14.64 -11.61 -0.77
C TYR A 143 -13.63 -11.73 -1.92
N GLU A 144 -13.96 -11.22 -3.10
CA GLU A 144 -13.03 -11.23 -4.23
C GLU A 144 -11.98 -10.14 -4.08
N SER A 145 -12.41 -8.98 -3.57
CA SER A 145 -11.58 -7.85 -3.17
C SER A 145 -12.04 -7.33 -1.81
N TYR A 146 -11.11 -7.20 -0.86
CA TYR A 146 -11.47 -6.80 0.51
C TYR A 146 -10.28 -6.22 1.27
N ILE A 147 -10.61 -5.52 2.35
CA ILE A 147 -9.63 -5.00 3.32
C ILE A 147 -9.86 -5.72 4.65
N HIS A 148 -8.82 -6.36 5.17
CA HIS A 148 -8.91 -7.11 6.42
C HIS A 148 -7.62 -7.05 7.22
N SER A 149 -7.67 -7.51 8.47
CA SER A 149 -6.49 -7.56 9.32
C SER A 149 -5.44 -8.50 8.75
N TYR A 150 -4.17 -8.17 8.96
CA TYR A 150 -3.05 -9.04 8.61
C TYR A 150 -3.26 -10.48 9.09
N TYR A 151 -2.82 -11.43 8.27
CA TYR A 151 -2.85 -12.87 8.52
C TYR A 151 -1.49 -13.49 8.21
N ASP A 152 -1.16 -14.57 8.92
CA ASP A 152 0.09 -15.28 8.70
C ASP A 152 0.06 -16.02 7.36
N TYR A 153 0.87 -15.54 6.41
CA TYR A 153 1.05 -16.12 5.08
C TYR A 153 2.56 -16.21 4.77
N PRO A 154 3.03 -17.17 3.94
CA PRO A 154 4.44 -17.32 3.61
C PRO A 154 4.94 -16.21 2.67
N TRP A 155 4.94 -14.96 3.12
CA TRP A 155 5.48 -13.83 2.36
C TRP A 155 6.99 -13.98 2.13
N ASP A 156 7.46 -13.67 0.92
CA ASP A 156 8.90 -13.64 0.60
C ASP A 156 9.53 -12.33 1.09
N GLY A 157 8.78 -11.23 1.03
CA GLY A 157 9.20 -9.93 1.52
C GLY A 157 8.20 -8.81 1.25
N ILE A 158 8.66 -7.59 1.49
CA ILE A 158 7.90 -6.36 1.38
C ILE A 158 8.58 -5.43 0.36
N LEU A 159 7.79 -4.91 -0.58
CA LEU A 159 8.15 -3.79 -1.44
C LEU A 159 7.75 -2.48 -0.75
N GLU A 160 8.72 -1.76 -0.20
CA GLU A 160 8.54 -0.43 0.36
C GLU A 160 8.41 0.59 -0.78
N CYS A 161 7.30 1.34 -0.89
CA CYS A 161 7.25 2.48 -1.82
C CYS A 161 8.00 3.66 -1.23
N ILE A 162 9.17 3.94 -1.79
CA ILE A 162 10.02 5.09 -1.42
C ILE A 162 9.73 6.33 -2.28
N CYS A 163 8.73 6.23 -3.15
CA CYS A 163 8.20 7.26 -4.01
C CYS A 163 7.62 8.45 -3.20
N THR A 164 8.34 9.58 -3.15
CA THR A 164 7.99 10.71 -2.27
C THR A 164 7.38 11.93 -2.99
N ASP A 165 7.43 12.03 -4.32
CA ASP A 165 7.03 13.25 -5.03
C ASP A 165 5.94 13.06 -6.08
N THR A 166 5.02 14.02 -6.17
CA THR A 166 3.93 14.10 -7.17
C THR A 166 4.35 14.52 -8.56
N ASP A 167 5.61 14.96 -8.75
CA ASP A 167 6.13 15.49 -10.02
C ASP A 167 7.50 14.87 -10.35
N GLY A 168 7.52 13.59 -10.77
CA GLY A 168 8.50 12.99 -11.69
C GLY A 168 10.00 13.33 -11.55
N LYS A 169 10.45 13.77 -10.37
CA LYS A 169 11.82 14.23 -10.15
C LYS A 169 12.26 13.68 -8.81
N SER A 170 12.86 12.49 -8.87
CA SER A 170 13.58 11.88 -7.77
C SER A 170 14.54 12.92 -7.17
N THR A 171 14.15 13.51 -6.05
CA THR A 171 15.08 14.27 -5.22
C THR A 171 15.45 13.39 -4.05
N ALA A 172 16.69 12.91 -4.08
CA ALA A 172 17.32 12.24 -2.94
C ALA A 172 17.06 13.06 -1.67
N GLY A 173 16.51 12.38 -0.67
CA GLY A 173 15.84 12.96 0.48
C GLY A 173 16.48 14.21 1.06
N ASN A 174 15.70 15.27 1.12
CA ASN A 174 15.74 16.17 2.25
C ASN A 174 14.39 16.05 2.95
N ASP A 175 14.42 15.22 3.99
CA ASP A 175 13.41 15.00 5.00
C ASP A 175 13.03 16.34 5.63
N THR A 176 12.08 17.07 5.03
CA THR A 176 11.41 18.20 5.67
C THR A 176 10.42 17.65 6.69
N GLY A 177 10.98 17.00 7.70
CA GLY A 177 10.26 16.31 8.77
C GLY A 177 9.29 17.27 9.43
N THR A 178 8.01 16.93 9.37
CA THR A 178 7.02 17.56 10.22
C THR A 178 7.43 17.24 11.65
N THR A 179 7.50 18.25 12.52
CA THR A 179 7.86 18.05 13.92
C THR A 179 6.63 18.17 14.81
N TYR A 180 6.48 17.25 15.74
CA TYR A 180 5.44 17.26 16.76
C TYR A 180 6.04 17.51 18.14
N THR A 181 5.44 18.40 18.92
CA THR A 181 5.83 18.61 20.32
C THR A 181 4.94 17.75 21.22
N VAL A 182 5.55 16.79 21.91
CA VAL A 182 4.88 15.85 22.81
C VAL A 182 4.10 16.61 23.88
N GLN A 183 2.83 16.27 24.06
CA GLN A 183 1.96 16.83 25.10
C GLN A 183 1.87 15.88 26.31
N ALA A 184 1.42 16.40 27.45
CA ALA A 184 1.19 15.58 28.63
C ALA A 184 0.12 14.51 28.34
N GLY A 185 0.48 13.24 28.51
CA GLY A 185 -0.39 12.09 28.23
C GLY A 185 -0.25 11.49 26.84
N ASP A 186 0.59 12.05 25.97
CA ASP A 186 0.90 11.41 24.69
C ASP A 186 1.76 10.16 24.89
N THR A 187 1.52 9.16 24.04
CA THR A 187 2.40 7.99 23.85
C THR A 187 2.97 8.02 22.45
N LEU A 188 4.12 7.38 22.25
CA LEU A 188 4.74 7.33 20.92
C LEU A 188 3.81 6.65 19.89
N SER A 189 3.05 5.64 20.33
CA SER A 189 2.01 4.98 19.54
C SER A 189 0.82 5.89 19.22
N GLY A 190 0.33 6.67 20.19
CA GLY A 190 -0.76 7.62 19.96
C GLY A 190 -0.36 8.75 19.01
N ILE A 191 0.88 9.22 19.11
CA ILE A 191 1.45 10.18 18.15
C ILE A 191 1.56 9.54 16.78
N ALA A 192 2.12 8.33 16.69
CA ALA A 192 2.25 7.60 15.43
C ALA A 192 0.92 7.45 14.70
N GLN A 193 -0.15 7.09 15.42
CA GLN A 193 -1.49 6.98 14.86
C GLN A 193 -2.02 8.32 14.32
N ARG A 194 -1.79 9.43 15.03
CA ARG A 194 -2.19 10.77 14.57
C ARG A 194 -1.51 11.20 13.27
N PHE A 195 -0.27 10.75 13.07
CA PHE A 195 0.54 11.06 11.90
C PHE A 195 0.56 9.92 10.88
N ASN A 196 -0.30 8.92 11.02
CA ASN A 196 -0.41 7.77 10.13
C ASN A 196 0.95 7.08 9.86
N THR A 197 1.76 6.97 10.91
CA THR A 197 3.10 6.35 10.90
C THR A 197 3.18 5.30 12.00
N THR A 198 4.36 4.72 12.24
CA THR A 198 4.58 3.75 13.33
C THR A 198 5.44 4.34 14.44
N TYR A 199 5.23 3.91 15.67
CA TYR A 199 6.06 4.38 16.79
C TYR A 199 7.52 3.95 16.59
N GLN A 200 7.77 2.83 15.90
CA GLN A 200 9.10 2.35 15.54
C GLN A 200 9.78 3.31 14.58
N LYS A 201 9.06 3.80 13.56
CA LYS A 201 9.55 4.83 12.63
C LYS A 201 9.92 6.10 13.39
N ILE A 202 9.01 6.61 14.22
CA ILE A 202 9.25 7.79 15.06
C ILE A 202 10.44 7.54 15.99
N ALA A 203 10.53 6.37 16.62
CA ALA A 203 11.64 6.03 17.50
C ALA A 203 12.97 6.02 16.75
N GLN A 204 13.01 5.41 15.57
CA GLN A 204 14.20 5.30 14.73
C GLN A 204 14.69 6.68 14.27
N ILE A 205 13.82 7.51 13.71
CA ILE A 205 14.20 8.84 13.17
C ILE A 205 14.58 9.84 14.27
N ASN A 206 14.12 9.61 15.52
CA ASN A 206 14.47 10.43 16.68
C ASN A 206 15.53 9.79 17.60
N GLY A 207 16.06 8.61 17.26
CA GLY A 207 17.06 7.91 18.08
C GLY A 207 16.55 7.48 19.47
N ILE A 208 15.26 7.21 19.62
CA ILE A 208 14.64 6.81 20.89
C ILE A 208 14.89 5.31 21.12
N SER A 209 15.70 4.98 22.12
CA SER A 209 16.00 3.58 22.46
C SER A 209 14.86 2.86 23.19
N ASN A 210 14.05 3.60 23.97
CA ASN A 210 12.88 3.05 24.65
C ASN A 210 11.62 3.79 24.19
N PRO A 211 10.84 3.23 23.25
CA PRO A 211 9.62 3.84 22.72
C PRO A 211 8.55 4.19 23.76
N ASN A 212 8.62 3.59 24.96
CA ASN A 212 7.67 3.86 26.04
C ASN A 212 8.06 5.07 26.90
N VAL A 213 9.19 5.73 26.60
CA VAL A 213 9.71 6.86 27.38
C VAL A 213 9.86 8.07 26.47
N ILE A 214 8.84 8.93 26.48
CA ILE A 214 8.86 10.27 25.89
C ILE A 214 8.40 11.29 26.93
N TYR A 215 8.85 12.53 26.78
CA TYR A 215 8.58 13.59 27.76
C TYR A 215 7.76 14.72 27.15
N PRO A 216 6.79 15.30 27.89
CA PRO A 216 6.10 16.50 27.44
C PRO A 216 7.10 17.63 27.12
N GLY A 217 6.89 18.30 25.99
CA GLY A 217 7.81 19.31 25.44
C GLY A 217 8.92 18.75 24.55
N GLN A 218 9.08 17.42 24.46
CA GLN A 218 10.02 16.80 23.51
C GLN A 218 9.54 17.05 22.08
N VAL A 219 10.45 17.49 21.20
CA VAL A 219 10.16 17.66 19.77
C VAL A 219 10.57 16.39 19.04
N LEU A 220 9.61 15.75 18.39
CA LEU A 220 9.78 14.54 17.60
C LEU A 220 9.62 14.87 16.12
N LYS A 221 10.50 14.34 15.28
CA LYS A 221 10.22 14.16 13.85
C LYS A 221 9.11 13.10 13.73
N VAL A 222 8.09 13.36 12.93
CA VAL A 222 6.94 12.47 12.70
C VAL A 222 6.69 12.25 11.21
#